data_AF-A0A1Q7V8V0-F1
#
_entry.id   AF-A0A1Q7V8V0-F1
#
_cell.length_a   1.000
_cell.length_b   1.000
_cell.length_c   1.000
_cell.angle_alpha   90.00
_cell.angle_beta   90.00
_cell.angle_gamma   90.00
#
_symmetry.space_group_name_H-M   'P 1'
#
loop_
_entity.id
_entity.type
_entity.pdbx_description
1 polymer ?
#
loop_
_entity_poly.entity_id
_entity_poly.type
_entity_poly.pdbx_seq_one_letter_code
_entity_poly.pdbx_strand_id
1 'polypeptide(L)'
;MKLGDKLRSLRAVEGSLRGLGRSMTQQELASAMKSEIGRGLSQAYLSQIESGARPHLTHTTRELLARFFRVYPGFLVDDPEGYTPGLQSELRAIDAKVDSWLFAGAEQFTSDPVLQRALLAIAEHEDSRRAILLLAEILRTPDLAERLGEVLHQGNHQNGGQKGNGHPPPSASLRN
;
A
#
# COMPACT_ATOMS: atom_id res chain seq x y z
N MET A 1 -4.77 17.53 7.69
CA MET A 1 -3.60 18.40 7.99
C MET A 1 -3.99 19.86 7.88
N LYS A 2 -3.43 20.72 8.73
CA LYS A 2 -3.63 22.18 8.63
C LYS A 2 -2.73 22.79 7.56
N LEU A 3 -3.11 23.93 7.02
CA LEU A 3 -2.35 24.71 6.05
C LEU A 3 -0.89 24.94 6.49
N GLY A 4 -0.69 25.31 7.75
CA GLY A 4 0.65 25.54 8.30
C GLY A 4 1.54 24.30 8.30
N ASP A 5 0.96 23.10 8.51
CA ASP A 5 1.68 21.83 8.42
C ASP A 5 2.09 21.54 6.98
N LYS A 6 1.16 21.74 6.04
CA LYS A 6 1.44 21.55 4.61
C LYS A 6 2.57 22.47 4.14
N LEU A 7 2.58 23.73 4.58
CA LEU A 7 3.63 24.68 4.21
C LEU A 7 5.00 24.29 4.81
N ARG A 8 5.05 23.79 6.05
CA ARG A 8 6.27 23.21 6.65
C ARG A 8 6.79 22.01 5.85
N SER A 9 5.90 21.09 5.46
CA SER A 9 6.26 19.93 4.66
C SER A 9 6.81 20.33 3.28
N LEU A 10 6.19 21.31 2.63
CA LEU A 10 6.68 21.84 1.35
C LEU A 10 8.07 22.47 1.49
N ARG A 11 8.34 23.21 2.57
CA ARG A 11 9.70 23.73 2.84
C ARG A 11 10.73 22.63 3.09
N ALA A 12 10.32 21.50 3.68
CA ALA A 12 11.18 20.34 3.88
C ALA A 12 11.56 19.70 2.54
N VAL A 13 10.57 19.43 1.70
CA VAL A 13 10.78 18.85 0.36
C VAL A 13 11.63 19.78 -0.50
N GLU A 14 11.31 21.06 -0.54
CA GLU A 14 12.06 22.05 -1.31
C GLU A 14 13.52 22.17 -0.85
N GLY A 15 13.74 22.14 0.47
CA GLY A 15 15.10 22.13 1.03
C GLY A 15 15.90 20.90 0.62
N SER A 16 15.28 19.72 0.60
CA SER A 16 15.89 18.49 0.09
C SER A 16 16.20 18.57 -1.41
N LEU A 17 15.26 19.05 -2.22
CA LEU A 17 15.47 19.22 -3.67
C LEU A 17 16.61 20.20 -4.01
N ARG A 18 16.85 21.17 -3.13
CA ARG A 18 17.96 22.13 -3.22
C ARG A 18 19.26 21.64 -2.60
N GLY A 19 19.30 20.41 -2.09
CA GLY A 19 20.49 19.80 -1.50
C GLY A 19 20.89 20.36 -0.12
N LEU A 20 19.97 21.03 0.59
CA LEU A 20 20.26 21.59 1.92
C LEU A 20 20.31 20.51 3.03
N GLY A 21 19.73 19.33 2.79
CA GLY A 21 19.59 18.28 3.81
C GLY A 21 18.71 18.68 5.01
N ARG A 22 18.01 19.81 4.92
CA ARG A 22 17.11 20.37 5.93
C ARG A 22 16.01 21.16 5.26
N SER A 23 14.95 21.47 6.00
CA SER A 23 13.93 22.41 5.53
C SER A 23 14.50 23.79 5.26
N MET A 24 14.07 24.42 4.17
CA MET A 24 14.33 25.85 3.94
C MET A 24 13.75 26.66 5.08
N THR A 25 14.46 27.67 5.58
CA THR A 25 13.90 28.64 6.52
C THR A 25 12.85 29.52 5.83
N GLN A 26 11.99 30.18 6.61
CA GLN A 26 11.02 31.12 6.04
C GLN A 26 11.70 32.31 5.34
N GLN A 27 12.88 32.74 5.81
CA GLN A 27 13.66 33.80 5.17
C GLN A 27 14.24 33.32 3.83
N GLU A 28 14.80 32.11 3.79
CA GLU A 28 15.28 31.50 2.54
C GLU A 28 14.15 31.33 1.53
N LEU A 29 12.97 30.91 1.98
CA LEU A 29 11.77 30.81 1.14
C LEU A 29 11.35 32.17 0.57
N ALA A 30 11.26 33.20 1.43
CA ALA A 30 10.90 34.55 1.02
C ALA A 30 11.87 35.09 -0.05
N SER A 31 13.17 34.89 0.16
CA SER A 31 14.22 35.28 -0.79
C SER A 31 14.12 34.52 -2.11
N ALA A 32 13.97 33.18 -2.05
CA ALA A 32 13.87 32.32 -3.23
C ALA A 32 12.64 32.64 -4.08
N MET A 33 11.48 32.88 -3.46
CA MET A 33 10.27 33.32 -4.17
C MET A 33 10.52 34.64 -4.91
N LYS A 34 11.15 35.62 -4.24
CA LYS A 34 11.46 36.90 -4.86
C LYS A 34 12.40 36.76 -6.06
N SER A 35 13.43 35.92 -5.96
CA SER A 35 14.40 35.72 -7.05
C SER A 35 13.84 34.91 -8.21
N GLU A 36 12.99 33.90 -7.96
CA GLU A 36 12.59 32.92 -8.98
C GLU A 36 11.26 33.25 -9.66
N ILE A 37 10.30 33.79 -8.92
CA ILE A 37 8.97 34.13 -9.46
C ILE A 37 8.70 35.63 -9.49
N GLY A 38 9.67 36.46 -9.10
CA GLY A 38 9.63 37.93 -9.14
C GLY A 38 8.71 38.57 -8.10
N ARG A 39 8.06 37.76 -7.26
CA ARG A 39 7.15 38.20 -6.19
C ARG A 39 7.39 37.33 -4.97
N GLY A 40 7.45 37.94 -3.79
CA GLY A 40 7.72 37.24 -2.54
C GLY A 40 6.69 37.58 -1.47
N LEU A 41 6.71 36.80 -0.41
CA LEU A 41 6.02 37.08 0.84
C LEU A 41 7.05 37.50 1.88
N SER A 42 6.64 38.29 2.88
CA SER A 42 7.54 38.58 4.00
C SER A 42 7.71 37.36 4.90
N GLN A 43 8.87 37.24 5.54
CA GLN A 43 9.13 36.18 6.52
C GLN A 43 8.09 36.20 7.66
N ALA A 44 7.73 37.39 8.15
CA ALA A 44 6.70 37.55 9.18
C ALA A 44 5.34 37.01 8.72
N TYR A 45 4.98 37.23 7.46
CA TYR A 45 3.72 36.73 6.90
C TYR A 45 3.73 35.19 6.75
N LEU A 46 4.86 34.60 6.33
CA LEU A 46 5.05 33.15 6.32
C LEU A 46 4.92 32.55 7.74
N SER A 47 5.51 33.22 8.74
CA SER A 47 5.39 32.82 10.15
C SER A 47 3.95 32.82 10.66
N GLN A 48 3.16 33.82 10.28
CA GLN A 48 1.74 33.89 10.63
C GLN A 48 0.91 32.75 10.02
N ILE A 49 1.24 32.34 8.79
CA ILE A 49 0.56 31.21 8.13
C ILE A 49 0.92 29.90 8.83
N GLU A 50 2.21 29.67 9.09
CA GLU A 50 2.67 28.40 9.67
C GLU A 50 2.29 28.21 11.13
N SER A 51 2.22 29.29 11.91
CA SER A 51 1.74 29.25 13.29
C SER A 51 0.21 29.10 13.39
N GLY A 52 -0.51 29.27 12.27
CA GLY A 52 -1.97 29.24 12.24
C GLY A 52 -2.63 30.55 12.65
N ALA A 53 -1.86 31.61 12.97
CA ALA A 53 -2.40 32.95 13.21
C ALA A 53 -3.15 33.53 11.99
N ARG A 54 -2.82 33.04 10.79
CA ARG A 54 -3.56 33.27 9.55
C ARG A 54 -3.92 31.92 8.88
N PRO A 55 -5.07 31.33 9.23
CA PRO A 55 -5.46 30.02 8.69
C PRO A 55 -5.94 30.08 7.23
N HIS A 56 -6.23 31.26 6.70
CA HIS A 56 -6.74 31.45 5.35
C HIS A 56 -5.83 32.33 4.50
N LEU A 57 -5.50 31.85 3.31
CA LEU A 57 -4.74 32.59 2.31
C LEU A 57 -5.68 33.36 1.39
N THR A 58 -5.27 34.57 1.02
CA THR A 58 -5.84 35.26 -0.16
C THR A 58 -5.59 34.42 -1.41
N HIS A 59 -6.42 34.61 -2.44
CA HIS A 59 -6.25 33.95 -3.74
C HIS A 59 -4.84 34.16 -4.29
N THR A 60 -4.40 35.41 -4.36
CA THR A 60 -3.08 35.80 -4.86
C THR A 60 -1.94 35.15 -4.07
N THR A 61 -2.02 35.12 -2.74
CA THR A 61 -1.01 34.46 -1.90
C THR A 61 -0.95 32.96 -2.20
N ARG A 62 -2.11 32.33 -2.35
CA ARG A 62 -2.22 30.89 -2.62
C ARG A 62 -1.62 30.54 -3.98
N GLU A 63 -1.92 31.32 -5.01
CA GLU A 63 -1.34 31.15 -6.35
C GLU A 63 0.17 31.30 -6.36
N LEU A 64 0.70 32.29 -5.64
CA LEU A 64 2.15 32.51 -5.55
C LEU A 64 2.87 31.33 -4.91
N LEU A 65 2.35 30.83 -3.79
CA LEU A 65 2.91 29.66 -3.10
C LEU A 65 2.76 28.39 -3.95
N ALA A 66 1.60 28.18 -4.57
CA ALA A 66 1.34 27.05 -5.45
C ALA A 66 2.30 27.01 -6.64
N ARG A 67 2.52 28.17 -7.28
CA ARG A 67 3.46 28.32 -8.39
C ARG A 67 4.90 28.07 -7.95
N PHE A 68 5.31 28.60 -6.79
CA PHE A 68 6.67 28.38 -6.28
C PHE A 68 6.94 26.90 -5.99
N PHE A 69 6.05 26.26 -5.22
CA PHE A 69 6.19 24.85 -4.83
C PHE A 69 5.74 23.84 -5.90
N ARG A 70 5.23 24.32 -7.04
CA ARG A 70 4.72 23.49 -8.15
C ARG A 70 3.62 22.52 -7.70
N VAL A 71 2.72 22.99 -6.84
CA VAL A 71 1.55 22.24 -6.36
C VAL A 71 0.25 22.86 -6.87
N TYR A 72 -0.84 22.10 -6.85
CA TYR A 72 -2.16 22.64 -7.14
C TYR A 72 -2.60 23.62 -6.03
N PRO A 73 -3.21 24.79 -6.33
CA PRO A 73 -3.65 25.74 -5.31
C PRO A 73 -4.59 25.15 -4.26
N GLY A 74 -5.42 24.17 -4.65
CA GLY A 74 -6.30 23.46 -3.73
C GLY A 74 -5.58 22.61 -2.69
N PHE A 75 -4.28 22.35 -2.83
CA PHE A 75 -3.49 21.71 -1.78
C PHE A 75 -3.26 22.64 -0.57
N LEU A 76 -3.19 23.96 -0.81
CA LEU A 76 -2.88 24.99 0.19
C LEU A 76 -4.13 25.50 0.92
N VAL A 77 -4.94 24.56 1.40
CA VAL A 77 -6.09 24.78 2.28
C VAL A 77 -6.04 23.76 3.42
N ASP A 78 -6.80 24.01 4.49
CA ASP A 78 -7.00 22.99 5.51
C ASP A 78 -7.72 21.78 4.89
N ASP A 79 -7.29 20.60 5.28
CA ASP A 79 -8.05 19.41 4.93
C ASP A 79 -9.39 19.42 5.67
N PRO A 80 -10.49 18.99 5.03
CA PRO A 80 -11.78 18.90 5.71
C PRO A 80 -11.72 17.89 6.86
N GLU A 81 -12.59 18.04 7.84
CA GLU A 81 -12.68 17.07 8.94
C GLU A 81 -12.97 15.66 8.39
N GLY A 82 -12.20 14.67 8.84
CA GLY A 82 -12.27 13.31 8.33
C GLY A 82 -11.50 13.05 7.03
N TYR A 83 -10.78 14.03 6.47
CA TYR A 83 -9.88 13.78 5.35
C TYR A 83 -8.63 13.03 5.80
N THR A 84 -8.53 11.78 5.34
CA THR A 84 -7.32 10.97 5.39
C THR A 84 -6.74 10.89 3.98
N PRO A 85 -5.46 11.21 3.74
CA PRO A 85 -4.82 11.02 2.43
C PRO A 85 -4.81 9.57 1.92
N GLY A 86 -5.31 8.63 2.72
CA GLY A 86 -5.04 7.20 2.63
C GLY A 86 -6.28 6.35 2.39
N LEU A 87 -7.08 6.63 1.36
CA LEU A 87 -8.04 5.62 0.88
C LEU A 87 -7.32 4.35 0.38
N GLN A 88 -6.04 4.46 -0.02
CA GLN A 88 -5.17 3.34 -0.38
C GLN A 88 -4.29 2.85 0.78
N SER A 89 -4.01 3.69 1.79
CA SER A 89 -3.10 3.34 2.90
C SER A 89 -3.78 2.54 4.00
N GLU A 90 -5.05 2.79 4.31
CA GLU A 90 -5.76 2.03 5.34
C GLU A 90 -6.04 0.60 4.90
N LEU A 91 -6.45 0.42 3.63
CA LEU A 91 -6.65 -0.91 3.07
C LEU A 91 -5.35 -1.71 3.05
N ARG A 92 -4.24 -1.10 2.59
CA ARG A 92 -2.91 -1.72 2.63
C ARG A 92 -2.42 -1.99 4.04
N ALA A 93 -2.72 -1.13 5.01
CA ALA A 93 -2.39 -1.37 6.41
C ALA A 93 -3.20 -2.53 7.01
N ILE A 94 -4.47 -2.66 6.60
CA ILE A 94 -5.31 -3.81 6.96
C ILE A 94 -4.79 -5.08 6.31
N ASP A 95 -4.47 -5.05 5.02
CA ASP A 95 -3.91 -6.19 4.28
C ASP A 95 -2.59 -6.66 4.96
N ALA A 96 -1.67 -5.73 5.25
CA ALA A 96 -0.42 -6.05 5.96
C ALA A 96 -0.65 -6.59 7.39
N LYS A 97 -1.70 -6.11 8.08
CA LYS A 97 -2.08 -6.63 9.40
C LYS A 97 -2.64 -8.05 9.30
N VAL A 98 -3.40 -8.36 8.25
CA VAL A 98 -3.91 -9.71 7.98
C VAL A 98 -2.75 -10.67 7.71
N ASP A 99 -1.78 -10.26 6.90
CA ASP A 99 -0.57 -11.06 6.62
C ASP A 99 0.20 -11.37 7.91
N SER A 100 0.50 -10.33 8.68
CA SER A 100 1.22 -10.48 9.96
C SER A 100 0.45 -11.37 10.95
N TRP A 101 -0.88 -11.27 10.98
CA TRP A 101 -1.71 -12.11 11.82
C TRP A 101 -1.69 -13.58 11.37
N LEU A 102 -1.72 -13.86 10.06
CA LEU A 102 -1.65 -15.22 9.53
C LEU A 102 -0.31 -15.90 9.82
N PHE A 103 0.81 -15.19 9.63
CA PHE A 103 2.14 -15.72 9.96
C PHE A 103 2.27 -16.01 11.46
N ALA A 104 1.90 -15.06 12.32
CA ALA A 104 1.94 -15.24 13.76
C ALA A 104 0.97 -16.33 14.25
N GLY A 105 -0.17 -16.50 13.57
CA GLY A 105 -1.12 -17.58 13.83
C GLY A 105 -0.52 -18.93 13.47
N ALA A 106 0.09 -19.06 12.29
CA ALA A 106 0.70 -20.30 11.82
C ALA A 106 1.79 -20.81 12.79
N GLU A 107 2.60 -19.93 13.36
CA GLU A 107 3.62 -20.28 14.35
C GLU A 107 3.05 -20.91 15.64
N GLN A 108 1.79 -20.62 15.99
CA GLN A 108 1.14 -21.18 17.17
C GLN A 108 0.65 -22.63 16.97
N PHE A 109 0.51 -23.08 15.71
CA PHE A 109 -0.04 -24.40 15.37
C PHE A 109 1.04 -25.45 15.04
N THR A 110 2.22 -25.40 15.67
CA THR A 110 3.29 -26.39 15.43
C THR A 110 2.89 -27.84 15.71
N SER A 111 1.93 -28.06 16.62
CA SER A 111 1.35 -29.37 16.92
C SER A 111 0.33 -29.87 15.87
N ASP A 112 -0.12 -29.00 14.96
CA ASP A 112 -0.98 -29.34 13.81
C ASP A 112 -0.33 -28.84 12.50
N PRO A 113 0.57 -29.66 11.90
CA PRO A 113 1.28 -29.29 10.69
C PRO A 113 0.38 -29.06 9.47
N VAL A 114 -0.84 -29.65 9.46
CA VAL A 114 -1.78 -29.49 8.34
C VAL A 114 -2.37 -28.09 8.39
N LEU A 115 -2.88 -27.68 9.56
CA LEU A 115 -3.43 -26.33 9.76
C LEU A 115 -2.35 -25.26 9.62
N GLN A 116 -1.15 -25.49 10.18
CA GLN A 116 -0.02 -24.57 10.04
C GLN A 116 0.31 -24.30 8.57
N ARG A 117 0.43 -25.35 7.73
CA ARG A 117 0.71 -25.20 6.30
C ARG A 117 -0.41 -24.49 5.56
N ALA A 118 -1.67 -24.75 5.91
CA ALA A 118 -2.81 -24.05 5.30
C ALA A 118 -2.76 -22.54 5.59
N LEU A 119 -2.45 -22.15 6.83
CA LEU A 119 -2.31 -20.74 7.21
C LEU A 119 -1.13 -20.06 6.48
N LEU A 120 0.02 -20.73 6.38
CA LEU A 120 1.16 -20.22 5.61
C LEU A 120 0.83 -20.05 4.13
N ALA A 121 0.16 -21.03 3.52
CA ALA A 121 -0.25 -20.95 2.12
C ALA A 121 -1.18 -19.76 1.84
N ILE A 122 -2.03 -19.39 2.81
CA ILE A 122 -2.88 -18.19 2.70
C ILE A 122 -2.04 -16.92 2.91
N ALA A 123 -1.10 -16.92 3.86
CA ALA A 123 -0.23 -15.78 4.16
C ALA A 123 0.71 -15.42 3.01
N GLU A 124 1.15 -16.41 2.24
CA GLU A 124 2.05 -16.23 1.08
C GLU A 124 1.31 -15.80 -0.20
N HIS A 125 -0.03 -15.81 -0.21
CA HIS A 125 -0.82 -15.39 -1.36
C HIS A 125 -0.75 -13.86 -1.56
N GLU A 126 -0.65 -13.39 -2.81
CA GLU A 126 -0.52 -11.95 -3.15
C GLU A 126 -1.63 -11.07 -2.56
N ASP A 127 -2.81 -11.66 -2.35
CA ASP A 127 -3.95 -11.03 -1.66
C ASP A 127 -4.54 -12.03 -0.63
N SER A 128 -3.89 -12.14 0.53
CA SER A 128 -4.27 -13.07 1.61
C SER A 128 -5.67 -12.76 2.17
N ARG A 129 -6.03 -11.48 2.24
CA ARG A 129 -7.34 -11.03 2.71
C ARG A 129 -8.44 -11.49 1.75
N ARG A 130 -8.25 -11.35 0.44
CA ARG A 130 -9.21 -11.86 -0.56
C ARG A 130 -9.41 -13.36 -0.44
N ALA A 131 -8.35 -14.12 -0.14
CA ALA A 131 -8.44 -15.57 0.07
C ALA A 131 -9.31 -15.92 1.30
N ILE A 132 -9.13 -15.22 2.43
CA ILE A 132 -9.98 -15.40 3.62
C ILE A 132 -11.44 -15.05 3.32
N LEU A 133 -11.68 -13.93 2.63
CA LEU A 133 -13.04 -13.53 2.25
C LEU A 133 -13.69 -14.55 1.31
N LEU A 134 -12.93 -15.11 0.36
CA LEU A 134 -13.41 -16.18 -0.51
C LEU A 134 -13.80 -17.43 0.28
N LEU A 135 -13.00 -17.83 1.26
CA LEU A 135 -13.34 -18.94 2.15
C LEU A 135 -14.68 -18.69 2.86
N ALA A 136 -14.93 -17.47 3.34
CA ALA A 136 -16.21 -17.12 3.95
C ALA A 136 -17.38 -17.23 2.96
N GLU A 137 -17.21 -16.82 1.71
CA GLU A 137 -18.25 -16.98 0.67
C GLU A 137 -18.51 -18.45 0.33
N ILE A 138 -17.45 -19.28 0.27
CA ILE A 138 -17.59 -20.72 0.06
C ILE A 138 -18.42 -21.35 1.17
N LEU A 139 -18.11 -21.03 2.44
CA LEU A 139 -18.82 -21.57 3.60
C LEU A 139 -20.25 -21.05 3.73
N ARG A 140 -20.56 -19.87 3.19
CA ARG A 140 -21.93 -19.31 3.14
C ARG A 140 -22.79 -19.95 2.06
N THR A 141 -22.17 -20.52 1.03
CA THR A 141 -22.89 -21.16 -0.08
C THR A 141 -23.20 -22.61 0.29
N PRO A 142 -24.48 -23.00 0.44
CA PRO A 142 -24.84 -24.37 0.82
C PRO A 142 -24.23 -25.41 -0.11
N ASP A 143 -23.73 -26.51 0.47
CA ASP A 143 -23.11 -27.66 -0.20
C ASP A 143 -21.84 -27.37 -1.04
N LEU A 144 -21.38 -26.12 -1.13
CA LEU A 144 -20.24 -25.77 -1.99
C LEU A 144 -18.91 -26.26 -1.40
N ALA A 145 -18.73 -26.14 -0.08
CA ALA A 145 -17.50 -26.56 0.59
C ALA A 145 -17.29 -28.08 0.46
N GLU A 146 -18.36 -28.86 0.62
CA GLU A 146 -18.38 -30.31 0.49
C GLU A 146 -18.02 -30.74 -0.93
N ARG A 147 -18.70 -30.15 -1.93
CA ARG A 147 -18.44 -30.45 -3.35
C ARG A 147 -17.02 -30.09 -3.77
N LEU A 148 -16.51 -28.93 -3.33
CA LEU A 148 -15.12 -28.54 -3.57
C LEU A 148 -14.15 -29.50 -2.90
N GLY A 149 -14.46 -29.92 -1.66
CA GLY A 149 -13.70 -30.93 -0.93
C GLY A 149 -13.59 -32.24 -1.70
N GLU A 150 -14.70 -32.78 -2.19
CA GLU A 150 -14.73 -34.02 -2.98
C GLU A 150 -13.84 -33.92 -4.22
N VAL A 151 -13.95 -32.82 -4.97
CA VAL A 151 -13.18 -32.61 -6.21
C VAL A 151 -11.68 -32.45 -5.92
N LEU A 152 -11.32 -31.63 -4.93
CA LEU A 152 -9.92 -31.34 -4.61
C LEU A 152 -9.18 -32.55 -4.02
N HIS A 153 -9.86 -33.37 -3.19
CA HIS A 153 -9.26 -34.60 -2.66
C HIS A 153 -9.10 -35.68 -3.74
N GLN A 154 -10.06 -35.82 -4.67
CA GLN A 154 -9.95 -36.76 -5.79
C GLN A 154 -8.79 -36.41 -6.74
N GLY A 155 -8.57 -35.13 -7.02
CA GLY A 155 -7.46 -34.68 -7.86
C GLY A 155 -6.07 -35.00 -7.28
N ASN A 156 -5.90 -34.90 -5.96
CA ASN A 156 -4.65 -35.25 -5.29
C ASN A 156 -4.35 -36.76 -5.29
N HIS A 157 -5.37 -37.62 -5.27
CA HIS A 157 -5.18 -39.07 -5.35
C HIS A 157 -4.80 -39.57 -6.74
N GLN A 158 -5.26 -38.91 -7.81
CA GLN A 158 -4.93 -39.32 -9.19
C GLN A 158 -3.50 -38.98 -9.60
N ASN A 159 -2.89 -37.95 -8.99
CA ASN A 159 -1.54 -37.50 -9.34
C ASN A 159 -0.40 -38.37 -8.75
N GLY A 160 -0.73 -39.33 -7.87
CA GLY A 160 0.24 -40.26 -7.26
C GLY A 160 0.35 -41.64 -7.93
N GLY A 161 -0.49 -41.94 -8.94
CA GLY A 161 -0.66 -43.30 -9.48
C GLY A 161 0.05 -43.62 -10.80
N GLN A 162 0.75 -42.68 -11.44
CA GLN A 162 1.37 -42.89 -12.76
C GLN A 162 2.90 -42.78 -12.69
N LYS A 163 3.55 -43.73 -12.00
CA LYS A 163 4.97 -44.06 -12.23
C LYS A 163 5.11 -45.51 -12.66
N GLY A 164 5.17 -45.71 -13.98
CA GLY A 164 6.09 -46.65 -14.63
C GLY A 164 5.80 -48.14 -14.52
N ASN A 165 4.80 -48.66 -15.24
CA ASN A 165 4.89 -49.99 -15.81
C ASN A 165 5.34 -49.87 -17.27
N GLY A 166 6.66 -49.69 -17.45
CA GLY A 166 7.30 -49.82 -18.76
C GLY A 166 7.37 -51.28 -19.16
N HIS A 167 6.34 -51.76 -19.88
CA HIS A 167 6.41 -53.02 -20.62
C HIS A 167 7.31 -52.77 -21.85
N PRO A 168 8.43 -53.50 -22.06
CA PRO A 168 9.17 -53.38 -23.30
C PRO A 168 8.39 -54.04 -24.45
N PRO A 169 8.52 -53.55 -25.69
CA PRO A 169 7.86 -54.15 -26.84
C PRO A 169 8.49 -55.51 -27.18
N PRO A 170 7.72 -56.48 -27.71
CA PRO A 170 8.28 -57.76 -28.12
C PRO A 170 9.14 -57.55 -29.38
N SER A 171 10.41 -57.94 -29.30
CA SER A 171 11.30 -58.05 -30.46
C SER A 171 10.75 -59.10 -31.41
N ALA A 172 10.39 -58.68 -32.62
CA ALA A 172 10.02 -59.57 -33.71
C ALA A 172 11.26 -60.36 -34.17
N SER A 173 11.29 -61.65 -33.87
CA SER A 173 12.22 -62.61 -34.47
C SER A 173 11.89 -62.80 -35.95
N LEU A 174 12.70 -62.20 -36.83
CA LEU A 174 12.77 -62.58 -38.24
C LEU A 174 13.65 -63.82 -38.36
N ARG A 175 13.03 -64.93 -38.78
CA ARG A 175 13.66 -66.15 -39.27
C ARG A 175 14.55 -65.86 -40.47
N ASN A 176 15.71 -66.53 -40.52
CA ASN A 176 16.16 -67.30 -41.68
C ASN A 176 16.59 -68.67 -41.16
#